data_AF-A0A0G0APR3-F1
#
_entry.id   AF-A0A0G0APR3-F1
#
_cell.length_a   1.000
_cell.length_b   1.000
_cell.length_c   1.000
_cell.angle_alpha   90.00
_cell.angle_beta   90.00
_cell.angle_gamma   90.00
#
_symmetry.space_group_name_H-M   'P 1'
#
loop_
_entity.id
_entity.type
_entity.pdbx_description
1 polymer ?
#
loop_
_entity_poly.entity_id
_entity_poly.type
_entity_poly.pdbx_seq_one_letter_code
_entity_poly.pdbx_strand_id
1 'polypeptide(L)'
;MKKETNDLQINELRKINKTDSEYIKGLSGILEKNKMLTHDESLAVQKSFIDSDHDLFDDFLIEEGIVQESDLLKALGQYYNIAPFDVTGYFFDHELITKFPKGFLLREGIIPVEVDNDIMSVVASDPDKEGLESMIKEYASYDVVFMVGIRRDICDAVKEFFDKSVSEVDYDEDLRQERQLESEAEYIEDGGKPIIED
;
A
#
# COMPACT_ATOMS: atom_id res chain seq x y z
N MET A 1 7.36 34.70 -33.97
CA MET A 1 6.37 33.63 -33.74
C MET A 1 6.97 32.20 -33.80
N LYS A 2 8.24 31.98 -33.43
CA LYS A 2 8.84 30.62 -33.35
C LYS A 2 9.42 30.27 -31.96
N LYS A 3 9.29 31.18 -30.98
CA LYS A 3 9.81 30.95 -29.61
C LYS A 3 8.74 30.35 -28.68
N GLU A 4 7.50 30.82 -28.76
CA GLU A 4 6.40 30.34 -27.89
C GLU A 4 6.03 28.87 -28.09
N THR A 5 6.14 28.32 -29.31
CA THR A 5 5.85 26.90 -29.56
C THR A 5 6.93 25.97 -28.99
N ASN A 6 8.16 26.45 -28.85
CA ASN A 6 9.28 25.64 -28.33
C ASN A 6 9.28 25.63 -26.80
N ASP A 7 8.84 26.73 -26.17
CA ASP A 7 8.73 26.82 -24.71
C ASP A 7 7.56 26.00 -24.14
N LEU A 8 6.49 25.79 -24.92
CA LEU A 8 5.39 24.88 -24.56
C LEU A 8 5.82 23.40 -24.60
N GLN A 9 6.53 22.98 -25.66
CA GLN A 9 7.06 21.60 -25.75
C GLN A 9 8.10 21.29 -24.66
N ILE A 10 8.85 22.31 -24.21
CA ILE A 10 9.83 22.17 -23.12
C ILE A 10 9.15 22.15 -21.74
N ASN A 11 7.98 22.77 -21.58
CA ASN A 11 7.19 22.70 -20.34
C ASN A 11 6.35 21.41 -20.22
N GLU A 12 5.93 20.79 -21.32
CA GLU A 12 5.21 19.50 -21.31
C GLU A 12 6.11 18.32 -20.92
N LEU A 13 7.43 18.41 -21.18
CA LEU A 13 8.42 17.42 -20.74
C LEU A 13 8.79 17.52 -19.24
N ARG A 14 8.16 18.40 -18.46
CA ARG A 14 8.49 18.66 -17.04
C ARG A 14 7.65 17.90 -16.01
N LYS A 15 6.65 17.10 -16.42
CA LYS A 15 5.78 16.40 -15.46
C LYS A 15 6.25 15.02 -15.03
N ILE A 16 7.24 14.44 -15.70
CA ILE A 16 7.73 13.08 -15.43
C ILE A 16 9.18 13.21 -14.98
N ASN A 17 9.48 12.85 -13.74
CA ASN A 17 10.87 12.80 -13.30
C ASN A 17 11.61 11.72 -14.11
N LYS A 18 12.94 11.83 -14.22
CA LYS A 18 13.74 10.89 -15.03
C LYS A 18 13.45 9.42 -14.70
N THR A 19 13.27 9.13 -13.41
CA THR A 19 12.92 7.80 -12.87
C THR A 19 11.58 7.32 -13.42
N ASP A 20 10.55 8.16 -13.41
CA ASP A 20 9.21 7.85 -13.94
C ASP A 20 9.28 7.55 -15.45
N SER A 21 10.13 8.26 -16.20
CA SER A 21 10.30 8.02 -17.64
C SER A 21 10.98 6.68 -17.93
N GLU A 22 11.95 6.27 -17.10
CA GLU A 22 12.63 4.97 -17.22
C GLU A 22 11.66 3.84 -16.86
N TYR A 23 10.87 4.02 -15.80
CA TYR A 23 9.81 3.10 -15.40
C TYR A 23 8.78 2.85 -16.52
N ILE A 24 8.17 3.93 -17.03
CA ILE A 24 7.14 3.87 -18.07
C ILE A 24 7.67 3.14 -19.31
N LYS A 25 8.87 3.48 -19.77
CA LYS A 25 9.49 2.83 -20.93
C LYS A 25 9.80 1.36 -20.67
N GLY A 26 10.33 1.04 -19.50
CA GLY A 26 10.72 -0.32 -19.16
C GLY A 26 9.51 -1.24 -19.04
N LEU A 27 8.47 -0.82 -18.34
CA LEU A 27 7.22 -1.57 -18.22
C LEU A 27 6.52 -1.70 -19.58
N SER A 28 6.42 -0.61 -20.36
CA SER A 28 5.84 -0.68 -21.71
C SER A 28 6.59 -1.66 -22.62
N GLY A 29 7.93 -1.67 -22.56
CA GLY A 29 8.74 -2.63 -23.32
C GLY A 29 8.55 -4.08 -22.89
N ILE A 30 8.19 -4.34 -21.64
CA ILE A 30 7.81 -5.68 -21.16
C ILE A 30 6.44 -6.09 -21.69
N LEU A 31 5.48 -5.18 -21.66
CA LEU A 31 4.15 -5.40 -22.25
C LEU A 31 4.24 -5.68 -23.75
N GLU A 32 5.13 -5.00 -24.48
CA GLU A 32 5.45 -5.30 -25.88
C GLU A 32 6.00 -6.72 -26.06
N LYS A 33 6.99 -7.12 -25.25
CA LYS A 33 7.58 -8.47 -25.31
C LYS A 33 6.56 -9.57 -25.03
N ASN A 34 5.62 -9.30 -24.12
CA ASN A 34 4.54 -10.22 -23.77
C ASN A 34 3.39 -10.20 -24.79
N LYS A 35 3.50 -9.39 -25.87
CA LYS A 35 2.48 -9.20 -26.92
C LYS A 35 1.15 -8.66 -26.39
N MET A 36 1.20 -7.94 -25.26
CA MET A 36 0.06 -7.22 -24.70
C MET A 36 -0.13 -5.88 -25.41
N LEU A 37 0.96 -5.31 -25.93
CA LEU A 37 0.96 -4.12 -26.76
C LEU A 37 1.81 -4.36 -28.00
N THR A 38 1.40 -3.78 -29.13
CA THR A 38 2.30 -3.56 -30.27
C THR A 38 3.21 -2.36 -29.98
N HIS A 39 4.26 -2.22 -30.79
CA HIS A 39 5.17 -1.09 -30.67
C HIS A 39 4.45 0.26 -30.82
N ASP A 40 3.54 0.36 -31.79
CA ASP A 40 2.77 1.59 -32.03
C ASP A 40 1.78 1.87 -30.89
N GLU A 41 1.13 0.83 -30.35
CA GLU A 41 0.26 0.97 -29.18
C GLU A 41 1.05 1.41 -27.95
N SER A 42 2.22 0.82 -27.68
CA SER A 42 3.10 1.24 -26.58
C SER A 42 3.46 2.72 -26.65
N LEU A 43 3.85 3.23 -27.82
CA LEU A 43 4.13 4.66 -28.00
C LEU A 43 2.88 5.52 -27.77
N ALA A 44 1.71 5.06 -28.26
CA ALA A 44 0.45 5.77 -28.07
C ALA A 44 0.03 5.81 -26.59
N VAL A 45 0.14 4.69 -25.88
CA VAL A 45 -0.15 4.56 -24.44
C VAL A 45 0.74 5.47 -23.61
N GLN A 46 2.05 5.47 -23.86
CA GLN A 46 2.99 6.35 -23.17
C GLN A 46 2.64 7.83 -23.37
N LYS A 47 2.25 8.21 -24.59
CA LYS A 47 1.83 9.57 -24.89
C LYS A 47 0.50 9.91 -24.21
N SER A 48 -0.50 9.03 -24.32
CA SER A 48 -1.80 9.23 -23.68
C SER A 48 -1.67 9.40 -22.18
N PHE A 49 -0.78 8.65 -21.52
CA PHE A 49 -0.49 8.82 -20.10
C PHE A 49 0.06 10.22 -19.78
N ILE A 50 1.02 10.71 -20.57
CA ILE A 50 1.59 12.07 -20.41
C ILE A 50 0.51 13.15 -20.53
N ASP A 51 -0.42 12.96 -21.46
CA ASP A 51 -1.53 13.88 -21.73
C ASP A 51 -2.71 13.71 -20.75
N SER A 52 -2.67 12.69 -19.88
CA SER A 52 -3.73 12.37 -18.93
C SER A 52 -3.53 13.04 -17.57
N ASP A 53 -4.57 12.97 -16.73
CA ASP A 53 -4.55 13.43 -15.34
C ASP A 53 -4.22 12.31 -14.32
N HIS A 54 -3.82 11.12 -14.78
CA HIS A 54 -3.44 10.02 -13.87
C HIS A 54 -2.06 10.26 -13.28
N ASP A 55 -1.93 10.01 -11.97
CA ASP A 55 -0.65 10.12 -11.26
C ASP A 55 0.25 8.90 -11.48
N LEU A 56 -0.35 7.73 -11.66
CA LEU A 56 0.34 6.43 -11.71
C LEU A 56 0.07 5.73 -13.04
N PHE A 57 1.15 5.29 -13.67
CA PHE A 57 1.07 4.61 -14.97
C PHE A 57 0.33 3.27 -14.88
N ASP A 58 0.54 2.53 -13.80
CA ASP A 58 -0.09 1.24 -13.53
C ASP A 58 -1.61 1.36 -13.50
N ASP A 59 -2.10 2.35 -12.74
CA ASP A 59 -3.53 2.62 -12.59
C ASP A 59 -4.13 3.08 -13.93
N PHE A 60 -3.43 3.96 -14.66
CA PHE A 60 -3.83 4.37 -16.00
C PHE A 60 -4.01 3.19 -16.95
N LEU A 61 -3.06 2.25 -16.97
CA LEU A 61 -3.13 1.07 -17.84
C LEU A 61 -4.35 0.18 -17.55
N ILE A 62 -4.72 0.03 -16.27
CA ILE A 62 -5.89 -0.75 -15.86
C ILE A 62 -7.19 0.01 -16.17
N GLU A 63 -7.26 1.29 -15.79
CA GLU A 63 -8.49 2.09 -15.88
C GLU A 63 -8.90 2.36 -17.33
N GLU A 64 -7.93 2.52 -18.24
CA GLU A 64 -8.19 2.63 -19.68
C GLU A 64 -8.45 1.28 -20.36
N GLY A 65 -8.40 0.17 -19.61
CA GLY A 65 -8.61 -1.18 -20.13
C GLY A 65 -7.53 -1.64 -21.11
N ILE A 66 -6.34 -1.05 -21.02
CA ILE A 66 -5.19 -1.33 -21.89
C ILE A 66 -4.59 -2.69 -21.51
N VAL A 67 -4.54 -2.99 -20.21
CA VAL A 67 -4.08 -4.27 -19.68
C VAL A 67 -5.05 -4.77 -18.60
N GLN A 68 -5.11 -6.09 -18.42
CA GLN A 68 -5.78 -6.68 -17.28
C GLN A 68 -4.83 -6.71 -16.07
N GLU A 69 -5.39 -6.63 -14.86
CA GLU A 69 -4.63 -6.69 -13.59
C GLU A 69 -3.67 -7.88 -13.56
N SER A 70 -4.14 -9.07 -13.93
CA SER A 70 -3.30 -10.29 -13.91
C SER A 70 -2.11 -10.24 -14.88
N ASP A 71 -2.21 -9.48 -15.96
CA ASP A 71 -1.13 -9.34 -16.95
C ASP A 71 -0.18 -8.20 -16.56
N LEU A 72 -0.71 -7.12 -15.98
CA LEU A 72 0.10 -6.08 -15.36
C LEU A 72 0.95 -6.65 -14.23
N LEU A 73 0.37 -7.43 -13.33
CA LEU A 73 1.07 -8.03 -12.20
C LEU A 73 2.24 -8.92 -12.67
N LYS A 74 2.04 -9.72 -13.73
CA LYS A 74 3.13 -10.50 -14.35
C LYS A 74 4.20 -9.60 -14.95
N ALA A 75 3.81 -8.52 -15.62
CA ALA A 75 4.76 -7.58 -16.23
C ALA A 75 5.59 -6.87 -15.15
N LEU A 76 4.99 -6.48 -14.03
CA LEU A 76 5.68 -5.92 -12.87
C LEU A 76 6.71 -6.89 -12.29
N GLY A 77 6.36 -8.17 -12.12
CA GLY A 77 7.31 -9.20 -11.68
C GLY A 77 8.52 -9.33 -12.61
N GLN A 78 8.30 -9.22 -13.92
CA GLN A 78 9.39 -9.21 -14.90
C GLN A 78 10.21 -7.93 -14.88
N TYR A 79 9.58 -6.78 -14.61
CA TYR A 79 10.23 -5.47 -14.57
C TYR A 79 11.22 -5.39 -13.40
N TYR A 80 10.75 -5.70 -12.20
CA TYR A 80 11.57 -5.68 -10.98
C TYR A 80 12.41 -6.96 -10.81
N ASN A 81 12.18 -7.98 -11.63
CA ASN A 81 12.82 -9.29 -11.50
C ASN A 81 12.64 -9.93 -10.10
N ILE A 82 11.43 -9.80 -9.56
CA ILE A 82 11.00 -10.41 -8.28
C ILE A 82 9.64 -11.10 -8.44
N ALA A 83 9.25 -11.90 -7.43
CA ALA A 83 8.01 -12.64 -7.49
C ALA A 83 6.77 -11.71 -7.46
N PRO A 84 5.83 -11.86 -8.41
CA PRO A 84 4.54 -11.18 -8.33
C PRO A 84 3.65 -11.84 -7.27
N PHE A 85 2.87 -11.03 -6.57
CA PHE A 85 1.92 -11.48 -5.55
C PHE A 85 0.60 -10.71 -5.67
N ASP A 86 -0.50 -11.44 -5.80
CA ASP A 86 -1.86 -10.88 -5.80
C ASP A 86 -2.36 -10.80 -4.35
N VAL A 87 -2.58 -9.58 -3.87
CA VAL A 87 -3.04 -9.30 -2.51
C VAL A 87 -4.57 -9.39 -2.37
N THR A 88 -5.29 -9.46 -3.49
CA THR A 88 -6.75 -9.40 -3.51
C THR A 88 -7.35 -10.62 -2.83
N GLY A 89 -8.15 -10.39 -1.77
CA GLY A 89 -8.79 -11.47 -1.01
C GLY A 89 -7.84 -12.30 -0.15
N TYR A 90 -6.58 -11.88 0.00
CA TYR A 90 -5.63 -12.55 0.89
C TYR A 90 -5.95 -12.27 2.37
N PHE A 91 -5.77 -13.29 3.22
CA PHE A 91 -5.96 -13.16 4.67
C PHE A 91 -4.62 -12.86 5.34
N PHE A 92 -4.46 -11.61 5.75
CA PHE A 92 -3.23 -11.14 6.40
C PHE A 92 -3.22 -11.40 7.90
N ASP A 93 -2.02 -11.62 8.44
CA ASP A 93 -1.80 -11.70 9.89
C ASP A 93 -2.02 -10.33 10.55
N HIS A 94 -3.00 -10.29 11.46
CA HIS A 94 -3.37 -9.06 12.14
C HIS A 94 -2.26 -8.51 13.04
N GLU A 95 -1.54 -9.38 13.75
CA GLU A 95 -0.45 -8.95 14.64
C GLU A 95 0.72 -8.39 13.83
N LEU A 96 0.91 -8.86 12.59
CA LEU A 96 1.98 -8.38 11.73
C LEU A 96 1.67 -7.01 11.13
N ILE A 97 0.48 -6.83 10.54
CA ILE A 97 0.11 -5.56 9.89
C ILE A 97 0.00 -4.42 10.91
N THR A 98 -0.53 -4.67 12.10
CA THR A 98 -0.74 -3.63 13.13
C THR A 98 0.55 -3.07 13.74
N LYS A 99 1.71 -3.69 13.50
CA LYS A 99 3.03 -3.12 13.83
C LYS A 99 3.34 -1.85 13.01
N PHE A 100 2.67 -1.66 11.88
CA PHE A 100 2.92 -0.58 10.96
C PHE A 100 1.77 0.44 10.97
N PRO A 101 2.05 1.76 10.99
CA PRO A 101 1.01 2.75 10.86
C PRO A 101 0.27 2.65 9.51
N LYS A 102 -1.07 2.68 9.50
CA LYS A 102 -1.89 2.66 8.26
C LYS A 102 -1.39 3.66 7.22
N GLY A 103 -1.09 4.90 7.64
CA GLY A 103 -0.58 5.94 6.75
C GLY A 103 0.81 5.68 6.18
N PHE A 104 1.65 4.88 6.85
CA PHE A 104 2.93 4.42 6.31
C PHE A 104 2.71 3.39 5.21
N LEU A 105 1.92 2.34 5.49
CA LEU A 105 1.58 1.29 4.52
C LEU A 105 0.97 1.85 3.24
N LEU A 106 0.00 2.77 3.37
CA LEU A 106 -0.65 3.42 2.22
C LEU A 106 0.30 4.33 1.43
N ARG A 107 1.12 5.13 2.12
CA ARG A 107 2.02 6.07 1.45
C ARG A 107 3.10 5.32 0.68
N GLU A 108 3.74 4.34 1.32
CA GLU A 108 4.80 3.56 0.70
C GLU A 108 4.24 2.52 -0.29
N GLY A 109 2.94 2.19 -0.22
CA GLY A 109 2.32 1.18 -1.08
C GLY A 109 2.85 -0.21 -0.77
N ILE A 110 2.88 -0.56 0.51
CA ILE A 110 3.39 -1.84 0.99
C ILE A 110 2.40 -2.52 1.92
N ILE A 111 2.47 -3.85 2.00
CA ILE A 111 1.74 -4.66 2.98
C ILE A 111 2.59 -5.88 3.39
N PRO A 112 2.89 -6.06 4.68
CA PRO A 112 3.51 -7.29 5.18
C PRO A 112 2.57 -8.49 5.00
N VAL A 113 3.13 -9.63 4.57
CA VAL A 113 2.35 -10.85 4.28
C VAL A 113 2.48 -11.86 5.41
N GLU A 114 3.73 -12.23 5.72
CA GLU A 114 4.05 -13.27 6.70
C GLU A 114 5.48 -13.11 7.21
N VAL A 115 5.78 -13.80 8.30
CA VAL A 115 7.14 -13.95 8.83
C VAL A 115 7.45 -15.44 8.96
N ASP A 116 8.53 -15.88 8.33
CA ASP A 116 9.08 -17.24 8.48
C ASP A 116 10.58 -17.18 8.74
N ASN A 117 11.07 -17.87 9.77
CA ASN A 117 12.49 -17.95 10.13
C ASN A 117 13.23 -16.59 10.13
N ASP A 118 12.67 -15.58 10.82
CA ASP A 118 13.18 -14.20 10.90
C ASP A 118 13.19 -13.42 9.56
N ILE A 119 12.57 -13.97 8.52
CA ILE A 119 12.38 -13.32 7.22
C ILE A 119 10.93 -12.87 7.11
N MET A 120 10.72 -11.57 6.89
CA MET A 120 9.41 -10.98 6.63
C MET A 120 9.23 -10.77 5.13
N SER A 121 8.22 -11.43 4.58
CA SER A 121 7.78 -11.24 3.20
C SER A 121 6.90 -9.99 3.13
N VAL A 122 7.24 -9.05 2.25
CA VAL A 122 6.51 -7.79 2.07
C VAL A 122 6.14 -7.62 0.60
N VAL A 123 4.88 -7.34 0.32
CA VAL A 123 4.45 -6.92 -1.03
C VAL A 123 4.59 -5.42 -1.12
N ALA A 124 5.26 -4.94 -2.18
CA ALA A 124 5.47 -3.52 -2.45
C ALA A 124 5.08 -3.16 -3.88
N SER A 125 4.57 -1.94 -4.08
CA SER A 125 4.33 -1.40 -5.42
C SER A 125 5.61 -0.93 -6.12
N ASP A 126 6.59 -0.48 -5.34
CA ASP A 126 7.91 -0.05 -5.80
C ASP A 126 9.00 -0.66 -4.89
N PRO A 127 9.37 -1.92 -5.13
CA PRO A 127 10.33 -2.65 -4.28
C PRO A 127 11.77 -2.10 -4.37
N ASP A 128 12.12 -1.40 -5.46
CA ASP A 128 13.45 -0.82 -5.66
C ASP A 128 13.59 0.59 -5.05
N LYS A 129 12.52 1.09 -4.42
CA LYS A 129 12.51 2.41 -3.78
C LYS A 129 13.64 2.54 -2.76
N GLU A 130 14.49 3.55 -2.98
CA GLU A 130 15.63 3.82 -2.12
C GLU A 130 15.19 4.03 -0.66
N GLY A 131 15.82 3.29 0.26
CA GLY A 131 15.58 3.39 1.69
C GLY A 131 14.32 2.69 2.21
N LEU A 132 13.52 2.05 1.34
CA LEU A 132 12.29 1.36 1.76
C LEU A 132 12.55 0.28 2.82
N GLU A 133 13.57 -0.56 2.62
CA GLU A 133 13.97 -1.57 3.59
C GLU A 133 14.31 -0.96 4.96
N SER A 134 15.09 0.12 4.97
CA SER A 134 15.46 0.83 6.20
C SER A 134 14.23 1.38 6.93
N MET A 135 13.28 1.97 6.19
CA MET A 135 12.03 2.48 6.78
C MET A 135 11.17 1.36 7.36
N ILE A 136 11.10 0.20 6.70
CA ILE A 136 10.40 -0.98 7.24
C ILE A 136 11.07 -1.46 8.53
N LYS A 137 12.41 -1.44 8.58
CA LYS A 137 13.20 -1.84 9.74
C LYS A 137 13.05 -0.94 10.97
N GLU A 138 12.46 0.24 10.83
CA GLU A 138 12.07 1.09 11.97
C GLU A 138 10.92 0.49 12.79
N TYR A 139 10.09 -0.37 12.17
CA TYR A 139 8.92 -0.98 12.79
C TYR A 139 9.10 -2.48 13.10
N ALA A 140 9.97 -3.18 12.36
CA ALA A 140 10.18 -4.61 12.49
C ALA A 140 11.67 -4.99 12.39
N SER A 141 12.13 -5.94 13.20
CA SER A 141 13.55 -6.36 13.23
C SER A 141 13.88 -7.55 12.32
N TYR A 142 13.01 -7.89 11.38
CA TYR A 142 13.17 -9.02 10.46
C TYR A 142 13.98 -8.64 9.22
N ASP A 143 14.59 -9.64 8.59
CA ASP A 143 15.13 -9.49 7.24
C ASP A 143 13.98 -9.40 6.24
N VAL A 144 14.02 -8.42 5.33
CA VAL A 144 12.90 -8.15 4.43
C VAL A 144 13.15 -8.79 3.08
N VAL A 145 12.17 -9.54 2.58
CA VAL A 145 12.14 -10.03 1.20
C VAL A 145 10.95 -9.43 0.49
N PHE A 146 11.19 -8.80 -0.65
CA PHE A 146 10.15 -8.15 -1.43
C PHE A 146 9.49 -9.08 -2.45
N MET A 147 8.18 -8.93 -2.56
CA MET A 147 7.35 -9.34 -3.70
C MET A 147 6.73 -8.08 -4.30
N VAL A 148 6.34 -8.12 -5.57
CA VAL A 148 5.67 -6.99 -6.22
C VAL A 148 4.16 -7.21 -6.30
N GLY A 149 3.40 -6.16 -6.03
CA GLY A 149 1.95 -6.13 -6.20
C GLY A 149 1.49 -4.84 -6.86
N ILE A 150 0.23 -4.81 -7.31
CA ILE A 150 -0.37 -3.61 -7.89
C ILE A 150 -0.68 -2.61 -6.78
N ARG A 151 -0.27 -1.35 -6.95
CA ARG A 151 -0.36 -0.33 -5.90
C ARG A 151 -1.79 -0.13 -5.40
N ARG A 152 -2.76 -0.04 -6.32
CA ARG A 152 -4.18 0.10 -5.99
C ARG A 152 -4.67 -1.06 -5.11
N ASP A 153 -4.39 -2.29 -5.51
CA ASP A 153 -4.80 -3.49 -4.78
C ASP A 153 -4.18 -3.55 -3.38
N ILE A 154 -2.88 -3.20 -3.27
CA ILE A 154 -2.21 -3.09 -1.96
C ILE A 154 -2.90 -2.06 -1.09
N CYS A 155 -3.17 -0.86 -1.62
CA CYS A 155 -3.82 0.20 -0.87
C CYS A 155 -5.23 -0.17 -0.43
N ASP A 156 -5.98 -0.86 -1.28
CA ASP A 156 -7.34 -1.29 -1.00
C ASP A 156 -7.34 -2.43 0.04
N ALA A 157 -6.42 -3.39 -0.04
CA ALA A 157 -6.24 -4.42 0.99
C ALA A 157 -5.88 -3.81 2.36
N VAL A 158 -4.98 -2.81 2.40
CA VAL A 158 -4.66 -2.08 3.63
C VAL A 158 -5.90 -1.36 4.18
N LYS A 159 -6.66 -0.64 3.35
CA LYS A 159 -7.89 0.04 3.79
C LYS A 159 -8.89 -0.97 4.37
N GLU A 160 -9.17 -2.04 3.63
CA GLU A 160 -10.12 -3.08 4.03
C GLU A 160 -9.73 -3.73 5.36
N PHE A 161 -8.44 -4.05 5.54
CA PHE A 161 -7.93 -4.61 6.79
C PHE A 161 -8.23 -3.71 7.99
N PHE A 162 -7.88 -2.41 7.90
CA PHE A 162 -8.08 -1.47 9.00
C PHE A 162 -9.54 -1.02 9.18
N ASP A 163 -10.36 -1.09 8.14
CA ASP A 163 -11.78 -0.76 8.25
C ASP A 163 -12.54 -1.91 8.95
N LYS A 164 -12.12 -3.17 8.72
CA LYS A 164 -12.60 -4.34 9.47
C LYS A 164 -12.19 -4.28 10.94
N SER A 165 -10.94 -3.96 11.26
CA SER A 165 -10.49 -3.88 12.66
C SER A 165 -11.20 -2.78 13.49
N VAL A 166 -11.70 -1.72 12.85
CA VAL A 166 -12.48 -0.66 13.53
C VAL A 166 -13.95 -1.04 13.74
N SER A 167 -14.50 -1.89 12.86
CA SER A 167 -15.88 -2.38 12.98
C SER A 167 -16.01 -3.59 13.91
N GLU A 168 -14.92 -4.31 14.15
CA GLU A 168 -14.75 -5.24 15.26
C GLU A 168 -14.43 -4.45 16.53
N VAL A 169 -15.43 -3.74 17.05
CA VAL A 169 -15.36 -3.12 18.38
C VAL A 169 -14.99 -4.22 19.37
N ASP A 170 -13.84 -4.07 20.02
CA ASP A 170 -13.36 -4.97 21.07
C ASP A 170 -14.34 -4.90 22.26
N TYR A 171 -15.37 -5.75 22.23
CA TYR A 171 -16.32 -5.88 23.32
C TYR A 171 -15.63 -6.21 24.66
N ASP A 172 -14.37 -6.68 24.67
CA ASP A 172 -13.66 -6.97 25.91
C ASP A 172 -13.10 -5.72 26.60
N GLU A 173 -12.85 -4.60 25.89
CA GLU A 173 -12.38 -3.36 26.51
C GLU A 173 -13.50 -2.63 27.25
N ASP A 174 -14.69 -2.55 26.64
CA ASP A 174 -15.89 -1.97 27.27
C ASP A 174 -16.37 -2.81 28.47
N LEU A 175 -16.35 -4.15 28.38
CA LEU A 175 -16.67 -5.05 29.50
C LEU A 175 -15.67 -4.98 30.67
N ARG A 176 -14.44 -4.51 30.44
CA ARG A 176 -13.47 -4.25 31.53
C ARG A 176 -13.76 -2.93 32.22
N GLN A 177 -14.17 -1.90 31.50
CA GLN A 177 -14.56 -0.62 32.09
C GLN A 177 -15.87 -0.72 32.87
N GLU A 178 -16.89 -1.43 32.37
CA GLU A 178 -18.15 -1.64 33.10
C GLU A 178 -17.94 -2.40 34.43
N ARG A 179 -17.10 -3.45 34.43
CA ARG A 179 -16.79 -4.21 35.65
C ARG A 179 -16.00 -3.42 36.69
N GLN A 180 -15.15 -2.47 36.27
CA GLN A 180 -14.44 -1.58 37.19
C GLN A 180 -15.38 -0.56 37.84
N LEU A 181 -16.32 -0.01 37.07
CA LEU A 181 -17.32 0.94 37.58
C LEU A 181 -18.32 0.28 38.54
N GLU A 182 -18.73 -0.97 38.29
CA GLU A 182 -19.58 -1.74 39.22
C GLU A 182 -18.88 -2.00 40.56
N SER A 183 -17.57 -2.32 40.55
CA SER A 183 -16.80 -2.56 41.77
C SER A 183 -16.55 -1.31 42.62
N GLU A 184 -16.48 -0.13 42.00
CA GLU A 184 -16.34 1.15 42.71
C GLU A 184 -17.68 1.65 43.30
N ALA A 185 -18.81 1.33 42.65
CA ALA A 185 -20.14 1.67 43.16
C ALA A 185 -20.56 0.80 44.37
N GLU A 186 -20.15 -0.47 44.41
CA GLU A 186 -20.46 -1.40 45.50
C GLU A 186 -19.80 -0.99 46.84
N TYR A 187 -18.70 -0.24 46.80
CA TYR A 187 -17.99 0.27 48.00
C TYR A 187 -18.69 1.46 48.70
N ILE A 188 -19.64 2.13 48.05
CA ILE A 188 -20.26 3.34 48.59
C ILE A 188 -21.55 3.02 49.39
N GLU A 189 -22.20 1.88 49.14
CA GLU A 189 -23.52 1.59 49.70
C GLU A 189 -23.55 0.85 51.07
N ASP A 190 -22.44 0.27 51.56
CA ASP A 190 -22.42 -0.42 52.87
C ASP A 190 -21.56 0.27 53.94
N GLY A 191 -22.07 1.40 54.44
CA GLY A 191 -22.20 1.70 55.87
C GLY A 191 -20.95 1.83 56.77
N GLY A 192 -20.64 3.07 57.17
CA GLY A 192 -19.81 3.35 58.36
C GLY A 192 -20.26 4.59 59.14
N LYS A 193 -21.29 4.46 59.99
CA LYS A 193 -21.60 5.48 61.02
C LYS A 193 -20.47 5.54 62.06
N PRO A 194 -20.05 6.72 62.54
CA PRO A 194 -19.04 6.81 63.59
C PRO A 194 -19.63 6.41 64.94
N ILE A 195 -18.90 5.57 65.67
CA ILE A 195 -19.16 5.24 67.08
C ILE A 195 -18.71 6.46 67.91
N ILE A 196 -19.62 7.00 68.72
CA ILE A 196 -19.31 7.98 69.77
C ILE A 196 -18.91 7.16 71.00
N GLU A 197 -17.72 7.36 71.54
CA GLU A 197 -17.36 6.93 72.90
C GLU A 197 -17.29 8.16 73.82
N ASP A 198 -17.80 7.96 75.04
CA ASP A 198 -18.18 8.93 76.08
C ASP A 198 -17.04 9.78 76.66
#